data_AF-A0A9D1LPC5-F1
#
_entry.id   AF-A0A9D1LPC5-F1
#
_cell.length_a   1.000
_cell.length_b   1.000
_cell.length_c   1.000
_cell.angle_alpha   90.00
_cell.angle_beta   90.00
_cell.angle_gamma   90.00
#
_symmetry.space_group_name_H-M   'P 1'
#
loop_
_entity.id
_entity.type
_entity.pdbx_description
1 polymer ?
#
loop_
_entity_poly.entity_id
_entity_poly.type
_entity_poly.pdbx_seq_one_letter_code
_entity_poly.pdbx_strand_id
1 'polypeptide(L)'
;MWNPFSKVKLTAEEKALPEEERKALIKSKKLQSHYDKELERAQEREQERVEKIEEKKRDMVYRDTVAYAKEQSQQEKVAPEGAFLSLQHINKIYGNHVQAVYDFNLDVKQHEFIVLVGPSGCGKSTTLRMVAGLEAITSGDLYIDGVYSNDLEPKDRNLAMVFQNYALYPHMSVYSNMAFGLKMRKVPKDEIDRRVHAAAKILQLEEYLDRKPGELSGGQCQRVALGRAIVRDTRLFLMDEPLSNLDAKLRVQMRSEIVNLHNTIGATTIYVTHDQTEAMTMASRIVVMKKGYVQQIGTPKEVYANPANVFVATFIGSPAMNIIKASFEKGVVSFHDGFKIDLGSKGKKAIKSFYEHQREQLQKRSGELDELLANEGLAPSFREIYEEEKKQIGEKLSVYANYDGVAAMPIYFGIRPEDIHAHGVKSEATNLSDPLKVKVFSAEYLGKEYFVHADVGADRIIAKIGAGKELKSGEEIELDIDLDKITLFDTLSELAIPLK
;
A
#
# COMPACT_ATOMS: atom_id res chain seq x y z
N MET A 1 4.54 -28.78 40.81
CA MET A 1 5.32 -29.95 41.27
C MET A 1 6.66 -29.95 40.58
N TRP A 2 7.73 -29.71 41.33
CA TRP A 2 9.13 -29.69 40.86
C TRP A 2 9.56 -31.13 40.52
N ASN A 3 9.96 -31.43 39.29
CA ASN A 3 10.50 -32.75 38.93
C ASN A 3 12.03 -32.71 39.10
N PRO A 4 12.62 -33.40 40.09
CA PRO A 4 14.05 -33.30 40.38
C PRO A 4 14.95 -33.97 39.33
N PHE A 5 14.39 -34.73 38.38
CA PHE A 5 15.11 -35.69 37.55
C PHE A 5 15.23 -35.35 36.06
N SER A 6 14.95 -34.12 35.62
CA SER A 6 15.31 -33.72 34.25
C SER A 6 16.84 -33.73 34.09
N LYS A 7 17.37 -34.74 33.38
CA LYS A 7 18.82 -34.88 33.13
C LYS A 7 19.32 -33.68 32.31
N VAL A 8 20.14 -32.82 32.92
CA VAL A 8 20.86 -31.76 32.19
C VAL A 8 21.83 -32.45 31.23
N LYS A 9 21.68 -32.22 29.92
CA LYS A 9 22.62 -32.72 28.92
C LYS A 9 23.94 -31.96 29.07
N LEU A 10 25.01 -32.69 29.35
CA LEU A 10 26.38 -32.18 29.41
C LEU A 10 27.14 -32.61 28.15
N THR A 11 27.96 -31.73 27.59
CA THR A 11 28.88 -32.06 26.47
C THR A 11 30.00 -32.99 26.96
N ALA A 12 30.80 -33.52 26.03
CA ALA A 12 31.93 -34.40 26.38
C ALA A 12 32.97 -33.70 27.27
N GLU A 13 33.25 -32.42 26.98
CA GLU A 13 34.18 -31.56 27.73
C GLU A 13 33.65 -31.24 29.14
N GLU A 14 32.36 -30.92 29.26
CA GLU A 14 31.72 -30.60 30.55
C GLU A 14 31.65 -31.80 31.51
N LYS A 15 31.68 -33.04 30.97
CA LYS A 15 31.73 -34.26 31.78
C LYS A 15 33.12 -34.52 32.38
N ALA A 16 34.17 -33.96 31.78
CA ALA A 16 35.55 -34.11 32.21
C ALA A 16 35.98 -33.13 33.33
N LEU A 17 35.11 -32.17 33.68
CA LEU A 17 35.34 -31.22 34.77
C LEU A 17 35.42 -31.91 36.15
N PRO A 18 36.22 -31.37 37.10
CA PRO A 18 36.22 -31.80 38.50
C PRO A 18 34.80 -31.80 39.11
N GLU A 19 34.55 -32.70 40.07
CA GLU A 19 33.20 -32.98 40.56
C GLU A 19 32.48 -31.74 41.13
N GLU A 20 33.21 -30.90 41.87
CA GLU A 20 32.74 -29.62 42.43
C GLU A 20 32.27 -28.66 41.31
N GLU A 21 33.10 -28.44 40.29
CA GLU A 21 32.81 -27.56 39.15
C GLU A 21 31.65 -28.10 38.31
N ARG A 22 31.59 -29.42 38.10
CA ARG A 22 30.49 -30.08 37.40
C ARG A 22 29.16 -29.91 38.14
N LYS A 23 29.15 -30.02 39.48
CA LYS A 23 27.96 -29.76 40.31
C LYS A 23 27.51 -28.30 40.22
N ALA A 24 28.44 -27.36 40.26
CA ALA A 24 28.15 -25.93 40.08
C ALA A 24 27.57 -25.62 38.68
N LEU A 25 28.14 -26.21 37.62
CA LEU A 25 27.67 -26.06 36.25
C LEU A 25 26.26 -26.63 36.06
N ILE A 26 25.97 -27.82 36.60
CA ILE A 26 24.61 -28.41 36.56
C ILE A 26 23.61 -27.50 37.28
N LYS A 27 23.98 -26.93 38.43
CA LYS A 27 23.13 -26.01 39.19
C LYS A 27 22.85 -24.74 38.39
N SER A 28 23.88 -24.16 37.76
CA SER A 28 23.77 -22.98 36.89
C SER A 28 22.85 -23.25 35.68
N LYS A 29 23.07 -24.35 34.94
CA LYS A 29 22.23 -24.73 33.79
C LYS A 29 20.77 -25.00 34.17
N LYS A 30 20.51 -25.58 35.35
CA LYS A 30 19.14 -25.75 35.86
C LYS A 30 18.47 -24.42 36.19
N LEU A 31 19.22 -23.48 36.76
CA LEU A 31 18.72 -22.14 37.09
C LEU A 31 18.41 -21.35 35.82
N GLN A 32 19.29 -21.40 34.82
CA GLN A 32 19.10 -20.74 33.54
C GLN A 32 17.91 -21.34 32.75
N SER A 33 17.79 -22.67 32.70
CA SER A 33 16.62 -23.32 32.10
C SER A 33 15.29 -22.98 32.81
N HIS A 34 15.31 -22.76 34.12
CA HIS A 34 14.14 -22.28 34.85
C HIS A 34 13.82 -20.83 34.49
N TYR A 35 14.84 -19.97 34.42
CA TYR A 35 14.69 -18.58 34.03
C TYR A 35 14.13 -18.43 32.61
N ASP A 36 14.68 -19.17 31.64
CA ASP A 36 14.22 -19.16 30.25
C ASP A 36 12.75 -19.60 30.13
N LYS A 37 12.33 -20.62 30.88
CA LYS A 37 10.93 -21.08 30.92
C LYS A 37 9.99 -20.07 31.57
N GLU A 38 10.42 -19.37 32.60
CA GLU A 38 9.63 -18.31 33.22
C GLU A 38 9.52 -17.08 32.30
N LEU A 39 10.59 -16.76 31.55
CA LEU A 39 10.58 -15.72 30.53
C LEU A 39 9.63 -16.06 29.37
N GLU A 40 9.69 -17.29 28.86
CA GLU A 40 8.78 -17.80 27.82
C GLU A 40 7.32 -17.72 28.27
N ARG A 41 7.02 -18.20 29.49
CA ARG A 41 5.67 -18.08 30.08
C ARG A 41 5.23 -16.63 30.29
N ALA A 42 6.15 -15.74 30.65
CA ALA A 42 5.85 -14.32 30.80
C ALA A 42 5.53 -13.68 29.44
N GLN A 43 6.29 -14.03 28.39
CA GLN A 43 6.03 -13.61 27.02
C GLN A 43 4.69 -14.13 26.50
N GLU A 44 4.38 -15.41 26.73
CA GLU A 44 3.09 -16.02 26.37
C GLU A 44 1.91 -15.32 27.06
N ARG A 45 2.01 -15.08 28.37
CA ARG A 45 0.98 -14.36 29.13
C ARG A 45 0.79 -12.92 28.65
N GLU A 46 1.87 -12.24 28.32
CA GLU A 46 1.82 -10.89 27.78
C GLU A 46 1.19 -10.87 26.39
N GLN A 47 1.54 -11.83 25.53
CA GLN A 47 0.96 -11.98 24.21
C GLN A 47 -0.55 -12.28 24.28
N GLU A 48 -0.98 -13.19 25.16
CA GLU A 48 -2.41 -13.44 25.42
C GLU A 48 -3.14 -12.20 25.95
N ARG A 49 -2.49 -11.40 26.82
CA ARG A 49 -3.05 -10.15 27.34
C ARG A 49 -3.24 -9.15 26.21
N VAL A 50 -2.23 -8.93 25.37
CA VAL A 50 -2.28 -8.03 24.22
C VAL A 50 -3.37 -8.47 23.24
N GLU A 51 -3.45 -9.76 22.94
CA GLU A 51 -4.47 -10.29 22.02
C GLU A 51 -5.89 -10.06 22.53
N LYS A 52 -6.14 -10.28 23.83
CA LYS A 52 -7.43 -9.97 24.48
C LYS A 52 -7.77 -8.48 24.46
N ILE A 53 -6.78 -7.60 24.61
CA ILE A 53 -6.97 -6.15 24.51
C ILE A 53 -7.35 -5.78 23.07
N GLU A 54 -6.63 -6.31 22.09
CA GLU A 54 -6.90 -6.09 20.67
C GLU A 54 -8.27 -6.64 20.24
N GLU A 55 -8.70 -7.78 20.77
CA GLU A 55 -10.05 -8.32 20.55
C GLU A 55 -11.13 -7.38 21.09
N LYS A 56 -10.99 -6.92 22.34
CA LYS A 56 -11.92 -5.95 22.92
C LYS A 56 -11.96 -4.62 22.15
N LYS A 57 -10.81 -4.16 21.64
CA LYS A 57 -10.73 -2.99 20.75
C LYS A 57 -11.54 -3.20 19.48
N ARG A 58 -11.37 -4.35 18.80
CA ARG A 58 -12.12 -4.69 17.58
C ARG A 58 -13.63 -4.71 17.83
N ASP A 59 -14.06 -5.31 18.93
CA ASP A 59 -15.47 -5.37 19.33
C ASP A 59 -16.07 -4.00 19.62
N MET A 60 -15.30 -3.09 20.21
CA MET A 60 -15.72 -1.70 20.39
C MET A 60 -15.87 -1.02 19.04
N VAL A 61 -14.82 -1.00 18.22
CA VAL A 61 -14.81 -0.32 16.93
C VAL A 61 -15.96 -0.80 16.07
N TYR A 62 -16.24 -2.10 16.07
CA TYR A 62 -17.41 -2.65 15.38
C TYR A 62 -18.73 -2.06 15.89
N ARG A 63 -18.96 -2.06 17.21
CA ARG A 63 -20.19 -1.51 17.80
C ARG A 63 -20.36 -0.03 17.50
N ASP A 64 -19.31 0.75 17.64
CA ASP A 64 -19.33 2.20 17.40
C ASP A 64 -19.58 2.50 15.92
N THR A 65 -18.92 1.77 15.02
CA THR A 65 -19.11 1.90 13.56
C THR A 65 -20.55 1.57 13.16
N VAL A 66 -21.14 0.53 13.73
CA VAL A 66 -22.53 0.14 13.48
C VAL A 66 -23.52 1.14 14.08
N ALA A 67 -23.24 1.67 15.27
CA ALA A 67 -24.05 2.72 15.87
C ALA A 67 -24.04 3.98 15.01
N TYR A 68 -22.85 4.44 14.60
CA TYR A 68 -22.66 5.54 13.68
C TYR A 68 -23.41 5.31 12.36
N ALA A 69 -23.31 4.12 11.76
CA ALA A 69 -24.03 3.80 10.52
C ALA A 69 -25.55 3.94 10.66
N LYS A 70 -26.13 3.56 11.82
CA LYS A 70 -27.56 3.70 12.11
C LYS A 70 -27.99 5.14 12.31
N GLU A 71 -27.12 5.98 12.87
CA GLU A 71 -27.39 7.42 12.98
C GLU A 71 -27.33 8.08 11.60
N GLN A 72 -26.33 7.75 10.80
CA GLN A 72 -26.16 8.28 9.45
C GLN A 72 -27.23 7.80 8.46
N SER A 73 -27.85 6.64 8.65
CA SER A 73 -28.91 6.15 7.76
C SER A 73 -30.20 6.97 7.85
N GLN A 74 -30.37 7.76 8.92
CA GLN A 74 -31.51 8.66 9.10
C GLN A 74 -31.34 10.00 8.38
N GLN A 75 -30.12 10.32 7.95
CA GLN A 75 -29.80 11.54 7.23
C GLN A 75 -30.17 11.43 5.76
N GLU A 76 -30.49 12.55 5.14
CA GLU A 76 -30.77 12.63 3.71
C GLU A 76 -29.52 12.23 2.89
N LYS A 77 -29.71 11.30 1.95
CA LYS A 77 -28.62 10.77 1.12
C LYS A 77 -28.49 11.61 -0.15
N VAL A 78 -27.63 12.62 -0.07
CA VAL A 78 -27.34 13.52 -1.19
C VAL A 78 -26.03 13.12 -1.85
N ALA A 79 -26.10 12.79 -3.14
CA ALA A 79 -24.90 12.50 -3.91
C ALA A 79 -24.05 13.78 -4.10
N PRO A 80 -22.72 13.71 -3.94
CA PRO A 80 -21.85 14.85 -4.17
C PRO A 80 -21.86 15.29 -5.65
N GLU A 81 -21.79 16.60 -5.86
CA GLU A 81 -21.84 17.19 -7.20
C GLU A 81 -20.55 16.91 -8.00
N GLY A 82 -20.69 16.56 -9.27
CA GLY A 82 -19.55 16.36 -10.19
C GLY A 82 -18.82 15.02 -10.08
N ALA A 83 -19.26 14.10 -9.21
CA ALA A 83 -18.76 12.74 -9.11
C ALA A 83 -19.71 11.74 -9.83
N PHE A 84 -19.17 10.89 -10.70
CA PHE A 84 -19.91 9.79 -11.30
C PHE A 84 -20.00 8.59 -10.34
N LEU A 85 -18.94 8.33 -9.59
CA LEU A 85 -18.92 7.37 -8.49
C LEU A 85 -18.33 8.08 -7.28
N SER A 86 -18.99 7.98 -6.13
CA SER A 86 -18.50 8.54 -4.87
C SER A 86 -18.57 7.50 -3.77
N LEU A 87 -17.45 7.35 -3.06
CA LEU A 87 -17.32 6.60 -1.82
C LEU A 87 -17.06 7.61 -0.71
N GLN A 88 -17.98 7.71 0.24
CA GLN A 88 -17.88 8.64 1.38
C GLN A 88 -17.80 7.85 2.68
N HIS A 89 -16.71 8.03 3.40
CA HIS A 89 -16.46 7.42 4.70
C HIS A 89 -16.71 5.91 4.74
N ILE A 90 -16.31 5.20 3.68
CA ILE A 90 -16.60 3.77 3.53
C ILE A 90 -15.74 2.95 4.48
N ASN A 91 -16.41 2.18 5.34
CA ASN A 91 -15.76 1.25 6.26
C ASN A 91 -16.25 -0.18 6.02
N LYS A 92 -15.35 -1.14 6.20
CA LYS A 92 -15.67 -2.56 6.13
C LYS A 92 -15.11 -3.32 7.32
N ILE A 93 -16.01 -3.88 8.12
CA ILE A 93 -15.71 -4.80 9.21
C ILE A 93 -16.34 -6.15 8.89
N TYR A 94 -15.54 -7.22 8.96
CA TYR A 94 -16.04 -8.58 8.78
C TYR A 94 -16.66 -9.14 10.07
N GLY A 95 -17.36 -10.27 9.98
CA GLY A 95 -18.06 -10.87 11.13
C GLY A 95 -17.16 -11.28 12.30
N ASN A 96 -15.83 -11.35 12.09
CA ASN A 96 -14.83 -11.55 13.14
C ASN A 96 -14.32 -10.22 13.76
N HIS A 97 -15.01 -9.11 13.48
CA HIS A 97 -14.68 -7.75 13.91
C HIS A 97 -13.34 -7.22 13.43
N VAL A 98 -12.69 -7.89 12.48
CA VAL A 98 -11.51 -7.35 11.80
C VAL A 98 -11.96 -6.34 10.77
N GLN A 99 -11.49 -5.11 10.91
CA GLN A 99 -11.72 -4.04 9.95
C GLN A 99 -10.69 -4.14 8.81
N ALA A 100 -11.21 -4.27 7.59
CA ALA A 100 -10.44 -4.46 6.37
C ALA A 100 -10.30 -3.18 5.54
N VAL A 101 -11.24 -2.25 5.67
CA VAL A 101 -11.22 -0.94 5.01
C VAL A 101 -11.59 0.12 6.04
N TYR A 102 -10.76 1.16 6.14
CA TYR A 102 -10.88 2.26 7.10
C TYR A 102 -11.12 3.56 6.35
N ASP A 103 -12.26 4.20 6.63
CA ASP A 103 -12.63 5.54 6.19
C ASP A 103 -12.23 5.87 4.74
N PHE A 104 -12.64 5.00 3.81
CA PHE A 104 -12.27 5.13 2.41
C PHE A 104 -13.12 6.22 1.74
N ASN A 105 -12.44 7.25 1.25
CA ASN A 105 -13.02 8.40 0.59
C ASN A 105 -12.47 8.54 -0.84
N LEU A 106 -13.35 8.58 -1.83
CA LEU A 106 -12.97 8.73 -3.24
C LEU A 106 -14.14 9.22 -4.08
N ASP A 107 -13.94 10.35 -4.74
CA ASP A 107 -14.78 10.80 -5.86
C ASP A 107 -14.10 10.47 -7.18
N VAL A 108 -14.86 9.88 -8.11
CA VAL A 108 -14.41 9.48 -9.44
C VAL A 108 -15.29 10.18 -10.47
N LYS A 109 -14.64 10.89 -11.39
CA LYS A 109 -15.29 11.57 -12.51
C LYS A 109 -15.62 10.56 -13.61
N GLN A 110 -16.58 10.94 -14.46
CA GLN A 110 -16.91 10.13 -15.63
C GLN A 110 -15.67 9.97 -16.53
N HIS A 111 -15.49 8.77 -17.09
CA HIS A 111 -14.37 8.42 -17.97
C HIS A 111 -12.99 8.33 -17.30
N GLU A 112 -12.89 8.41 -15.96
CA GLU A 112 -11.61 8.16 -15.30
C GLU A 112 -11.26 6.66 -15.25
N PHE A 113 -9.96 6.38 -15.37
CA PHE A 113 -9.38 5.08 -15.10
C PHE A 113 -8.70 5.12 -13.72
N ILE A 114 -9.38 4.61 -12.70
CA ILE A 114 -8.85 4.57 -11.33
C ILE A 114 -8.16 3.24 -11.09
N VAL A 115 -6.92 3.27 -10.60
CA VAL A 115 -6.21 2.05 -10.17
C VAL A 115 -6.05 2.03 -8.66
N LEU A 116 -6.55 0.99 -8.00
CA LEU A 116 -6.24 0.69 -6.60
C LEU A 116 -5.01 -0.22 -6.56
N VAL A 117 -3.97 0.22 -5.87
CA VAL A 117 -2.70 -0.51 -5.77
C VAL A 117 -2.23 -0.58 -4.32
N GLY A 118 -1.53 -1.66 -3.97
CA GLY A 118 -1.06 -1.89 -2.61
C GLY A 118 -0.73 -3.36 -2.35
N PRO A 119 -0.08 -3.68 -1.22
CA PRO A 119 0.24 -5.06 -0.84
C PRO A 119 -0.98 -5.98 -0.74
N SER A 120 -0.75 -7.29 -0.72
CA SER A 120 -1.81 -8.26 -0.45
C SER A 120 -2.47 -8.00 0.90
N GLY A 121 -3.80 -8.12 0.95
CA GLY A 121 -4.58 -7.90 2.17
C GLY A 121 -4.81 -6.43 2.58
N CYS A 122 -4.46 -5.44 1.75
CA CYS A 122 -4.68 -4.03 2.09
C CYS A 122 -6.10 -3.49 1.83
N GLY A 123 -7.06 -4.34 1.43
CA GLY A 123 -8.47 -3.96 1.26
C GLY A 123 -8.93 -3.64 -0.16
N LYS A 124 -8.06 -3.70 -1.19
CA LYS A 124 -8.41 -3.32 -2.59
C LYS A 124 -9.60 -4.09 -3.16
N SER A 125 -9.53 -5.42 -3.18
CA SER A 125 -10.59 -6.27 -3.71
C SER A 125 -11.85 -6.19 -2.85
N THR A 126 -11.70 -5.99 -1.53
CA THR A 126 -12.83 -5.72 -0.62
C THR A 126 -13.55 -4.43 -1.02
N THR A 127 -12.82 -3.33 -1.23
CA THR A 127 -13.40 -2.06 -1.72
C THR A 127 -14.10 -2.25 -3.07
N LEU A 128 -13.45 -2.93 -4.02
CA LEU A 128 -14.05 -3.19 -5.34
C LEU A 128 -15.35 -4.01 -5.24
N ARG A 129 -15.38 -5.04 -4.39
CA ARG A 129 -16.56 -5.88 -4.17
C ARG A 129 -17.69 -5.14 -3.46
N MET A 130 -17.36 -4.19 -2.58
CA MET A 130 -18.36 -3.28 -2.00
C MET A 130 -19.01 -2.40 -3.07
N VAL A 131 -18.23 -1.85 -4.02
CA VAL A 131 -18.79 -1.10 -5.17
C VAL A 131 -19.67 -2.02 -6.03
N ALA A 132 -19.21 -3.26 -6.28
CA ALA A 132 -19.96 -4.25 -7.06
C ALA A 132 -21.26 -4.74 -6.39
N GLY A 133 -21.41 -4.54 -5.08
CA GLY A 133 -22.52 -5.09 -4.27
C GLY A 133 -22.35 -6.56 -3.88
N LEU A 134 -21.16 -7.12 -4.09
CA LEU A 134 -20.83 -8.50 -3.69
C LEU A 134 -20.44 -8.59 -2.21
N GLU A 135 -20.10 -7.46 -1.60
CA GLU A 135 -19.89 -7.33 -0.16
C GLU A 135 -20.70 -6.13 0.38
N ALA A 136 -21.33 -6.31 1.54
CA ALA A 136 -22.03 -5.22 2.22
C ALA A 136 -21.05 -4.21 2.82
N ILE A 137 -21.39 -2.92 2.74
CA ILE A 137 -20.69 -1.82 3.40
C ILE A 137 -21.09 -1.80 4.88
N THR A 138 -20.14 -1.64 5.81
CA THR A 138 -20.45 -1.58 7.25
C THR A 138 -20.94 -0.19 7.66
N SER A 139 -20.28 0.87 7.18
CA SER A 139 -20.71 2.26 7.32
C SER A 139 -20.17 3.10 6.16
N GLY A 140 -20.75 4.29 5.97
CA GLY A 140 -20.45 5.18 4.85
C GLY A 140 -21.43 5.02 3.68
N ASP A 141 -21.33 5.93 2.72
CA ASP A 141 -22.29 6.06 1.64
C ASP A 141 -21.60 5.88 0.27
N LEU A 142 -22.22 5.04 -0.58
CA LEU A 142 -21.80 4.78 -1.95
C LEU A 142 -22.85 5.36 -2.90
N TYR A 143 -22.39 6.21 -3.82
CA TYR A 143 -23.21 6.76 -4.89
C TYR A 143 -22.66 6.35 -6.25
N ILE A 144 -23.54 5.92 -7.16
CA ILE A 144 -23.22 5.59 -8.54
C ILE A 144 -24.20 6.33 -9.45
N ASP A 145 -23.70 7.17 -10.34
CA ASP A 145 -24.49 8.00 -11.25
C ASP A 145 -25.57 8.82 -10.51
N GLY A 146 -25.19 9.38 -9.35
CA GLY A 146 -26.09 10.13 -8.47
C GLY A 146 -27.03 9.30 -7.60
N VAL A 147 -27.03 7.96 -7.73
CA VAL A 147 -27.94 7.07 -7.00
C VAL A 147 -27.27 6.44 -5.79
N TYR A 148 -27.89 6.56 -4.61
CA TYR A 148 -27.48 5.84 -3.41
C TYR A 148 -27.55 4.33 -3.65
N SER A 149 -26.42 3.65 -3.51
CA SER A 149 -26.23 2.30 -4.04
C SER A 149 -25.96 1.24 -2.97
N ASN A 150 -25.85 1.59 -1.68
CA ASN A 150 -25.58 0.64 -0.60
C ASN A 150 -26.59 -0.51 -0.59
N ASP A 151 -27.88 -0.20 -0.74
CA ASP A 151 -28.99 -1.14 -0.64
C ASP A 151 -29.37 -1.79 -1.99
N LEU A 152 -28.74 -1.36 -3.10
CA LEU A 152 -28.98 -1.95 -4.41
C LEU A 152 -28.29 -3.31 -4.53
N GLU A 153 -29.02 -4.31 -5.04
CA GLU A 153 -28.43 -5.59 -5.43
C GLU A 153 -27.43 -5.40 -6.59
N PRO A 154 -26.41 -6.28 -6.73
CA PRO A 154 -25.41 -6.20 -7.82
C PRO A 154 -25.99 -6.04 -9.22
N LYS A 155 -27.14 -6.66 -9.51
CA LYS A 155 -27.79 -6.62 -10.82
C LYS A 155 -28.36 -5.23 -11.14
N ASP A 156 -28.70 -4.44 -10.13
CA ASP A 156 -29.39 -3.14 -10.21
C ASP A 156 -28.41 -1.96 -10.19
N ARG A 157 -27.13 -2.19 -9.85
CA ARG A 157 -26.06 -1.17 -9.84
C ARG A 157 -25.51 -0.77 -11.22
N ASN A 158 -26.12 -1.27 -12.30
CA ASN A 158 -25.78 -0.97 -13.70
C ASN A 158 -24.27 -0.94 -14.04
N LEU A 159 -23.52 -1.93 -13.53
CA LEU A 159 -22.07 -2.07 -13.73
C LEU A 159 -21.69 -3.42 -14.34
N ALA A 160 -20.48 -3.50 -14.88
CA ALA A 160 -19.87 -4.76 -15.31
C ALA A 160 -18.61 -5.06 -14.49
N MET A 161 -18.40 -6.34 -14.16
CA MET A 161 -17.25 -6.78 -13.37
C MET A 161 -16.49 -7.89 -14.08
N VAL A 162 -15.16 -7.79 -14.08
CA VAL A 162 -14.21 -8.80 -14.55
C VAL A 162 -13.46 -9.36 -13.34
N PHE A 163 -13.54 -10.67 -13.17
CA PHE A 163 -12.90 -11.39 -12.05
C PHE A 163 -11.49 -11.88 -12.40
N GLN A 164 -10.65 -12.01 -11.39
CA GLN A 164 -9.27 -12.51 -11.48
C GLN A 164 -9.15 -13.85 -12.24
N ASN A 165 -10.05 -14.80 -11.97
CA ASN A 165 -10.03 -16.14 -12.60
C ASN A 165 -10.85 -16.22 -13.90
N TYR A 166 -11.18 -15.08 -14.51
CA TYR A 166 -12.08 -14.92 -15.68
C TYR A 166 -13.54 -15.32 -15.45
N ALA A 167 -13.79 -16.27 -14.53
CA ALA A 167 -15.08 -16.82 -14.15
C ALA A 167 -15.93 -17.24 -15.37
N LEU A 168 -15.30 -17.82 -16.39
CA LEU A 168 -15.96 -18.29 -17.61
C LEU A 168 -16.69 -19.61 -17.36
N TYR A 169 -17.82 -19.80 -18.04
CA TYR A 169 -18.56 -21.06 -18.02
C TYR A 169 -17.89 -22.06 -18.98
N PRO A 170 -17.25 -23.13 -18.48
CA PRO A 170 -16.40 -24.01 -19.30
C PRO A 170 -17.19 -24.86 -20.30
N HIS A 171 -18.46 -25.09 -20.01
CA HIS A 171 -19.36 -25.88 -20.86
C HIS A 171 -20.03 -25.07 -21.97
N MET A 172 -19.88 -23.74 -21.97
CA MET A 172 -20.47 -22.81 -22.95
C MET A 172 -19.42 -22.36 -23.97
N SER A 173 -19.84 -22.05 -25.20
CA SER A 173 -18.97 -21.41 -26.20
C SER A 173 -18.62 -19.96 -25.80
N VAL A 174 -17.66 -19.35 -26.50
CA VAL A 174 -17.32 -17.92 -26.34
C VAL A 174 -18.55 -17.04 -26.56
N TYR A 175 -19.28 -17.26 -27.66
CA TYR A 175 -20.53 -16.56 -27.96
C TYR A 175 -21.51 -16.69 -26.79
N SER A 176 -21.70 -17.92 -26.29
CA SER A 176 -22.64 -18.20 -25.22
C SER A 176 -22.23 -17.57 -23.89
N ASN A 177 -20.92 -17.54 -23.59
CA ASN A 177 -20.37 -16.84 -22.44
C ASN A 177 -20.69 -15.34 -22.50
N MET A 178 -20.43 -14.69 -23.63
CA MET A 178 -20.69 -13.26 -23.84
C MET A 178 -22.20 -12.96 -23.82
N ALA A 179 -23.03 -13.80 -24.45
CA ALA A 179 -24.48 -13.61 -24.52
C ALA A 179 -25.22 -13.88 -23.20
N PHE A 180 -24.63 -14.62 -22.25
CA PHE A 180 -25.34 -15.14 -21.08
C PHE A 180 -26.07 -14.06 -20.27
N GLY A 181 -25.39 -12.96 -19.93
CA GLY A 181 -25.99 -11.89 -19.13
C GLY A 181 -27.17 -11.19 -19.82
N LEU A 182 -27.10 -11.04 -21.14
CA LEU A 182 -28.18 -10.45 -21.94
C LEU A 182 -29.38 -11.40 -22.04
N LYS A 183 -29.14 -12.72 -22.17
CA LYS A 183 -30.19 -13.74 -22.16
C LYS A 183 -30.97 -13.73 -20.83
N MET A 184 -30.27 -13.63 -19.70
CA MET A 184 -30.91 -13.54 -18.38
C MET A 184 -31.77 -12.29 -18.21
N ARG A 185 -31.38 -11.18 -18.85
CA ARG A 185 -32.16 -9.94 -18.92
C ARG A 185 -33.27 -9.95 -19.97
N LYS A 186 -33.48 -11.08 -20.66
CA LYS A 186 -34.50 -11.26 -21.70
C LYS A 186 -34.36 -10.28 -22.87
N VAL A 187 -33.13 -9.88 -23.21
CA VAL A 187 -32.84 -9.05 -24.39
C VAL A 187 -33.20 -9.83 -25.67
N PRO A 188 -33.79 -9.20 -26.70
CA PRO A 188 -34.10 -9.85 -27.98
C PRO A 188 -32.88 -10.53 -28.62
N LYS A 189 -33.09 -11.67 -29.30
CA LYS A 189 -32.00 -12.51 -29.83
C LYS A 189 -31.16 -11.80 -30.90
N ASP A 190 -31.81 -11.05 -31.77
CA ASP A 190 -31.21 -10.21 -32.80
C ASP A 190 -30.31 -9.12 -32.21
N GLU A 191 -30.75 -8.51 -31.11
CA GLU A 191 -29.95 -7.52 -30.40
C GLU A 191 -28.75 -8.15 -29.68
N ILE A 192 -28.93 -9.33 -29.06
CA ILE A 192 -27.83 -10.10 -28.46
C ILE A 192 -26.77 -10.40 -29.52
N ASP A 193 -27.19 -10.90 -30.67
CA ASP A 193 -26.29 -11.28 -31.76
C ASP A 193 -25.46 -10.08 -32.24
N ARG A 194 -26.13 -8.96 -32.51
CA ARG A 194 -25.48 -7.71 -32.90
C ARG A 194 -24.45 -7.24 -31.86
N ARG A 195 -24.82 -7.24 -30.57
CA ARG A 195 -23.93 -6.80 -29.48
C ARG A 195 -22.73 -7.74 -29.30
N VAL A 196 -22.95 -9.05 -29.37
CA VAL A 196 -21.87 -10.05 -29.24
C VAL A 196 -20.90 -9.95 -30.40
N HIS A 197 -21.37 -9.85 -31.65
CA HIS A 197 -20.50 -9.68 -32.81
C HIS A 197 -19.74 -8.35 -32.77
N ALA A 198 -20.38 -7.25 -32.36
CA ALA A 198 -19.69 -5.97 -32.20
C ALA A 198 -18.58 -6.04 -31.15
N ALA A 199 -18.84 -6.64 -29.98
CA ALA A 199 -17.84 -6.83 -28.94
C ALA A 199 -16.72 -7.80 -29.39
N ALA A 200 -17.07 -8.88 -30.10
CA ALA A 200 -16.11 -9.84 -30.62
C ALA A 200 -15.15 -9.20 -31.64
N LYS A 201 -15.65 -8.29 -32.49
CA LYS A 201 -14.82 -7.51 -33.42
C LYS A 201 -13.82 -6.62 -32.69
N ILE A 202 -14.28 -5.88 -31.66
CA ILE A 202 -13.42 -5.02 -30.83
C ILE A 202 -12.30 -5.85 -30.16
N LEU A 203 -12.65 -7.06 -29.71
CA LEU A 203 -11.74 -7.94 -28.97
C LEU A 203 -11.00 -8.95 -29.85
N GLN A 204 -11.14 -8.89 -31.17
CA GLN A 204 -10.52 -9.84 -32.11
C GLN A 204 -10.85 -11.31 -31.74
N LEU A 205 -12.12 -11.57 -31.42
CA LEU A 205 -12.66 -12.86 -31.02
C LEU A 205 -13.57 -13.51 -32.07
N GLU A 206 -13.78 -12.89 -33.24
CA GLU A 206 -14.76 -13.31 -34.25
C GLU A 206 -14.56 -14.78 -34.67
N GLU A 207 -13.33 -15.21 -34.92
CA GLU A 207 -12.98 -16.60 -35.31
C GLU A 207 -13.08 -17.63 -34.17
N TYR A 208 -13.30 -17.16 -32.94
CA TYR A 208 -13.30 -18.00 -31.73
C TYR A 208 -14.69 -18.14 -31.09
N LEU A 209 -15.72 -17.49 -31.65
CA LEU A 209 -17.08 -17.43 -31.08
C LEU A 209 -17.69 -18.83 -30.79
N ASP A 210 -17.39 -19.83 -31.61
CA ASP A 210 -17.90 -21.19 -31.46
C ASP A 210 -17.06 -22.09 -30.55
N ARG A 211 -15.85 -21.65 -30.20
CA ARG A 211 -14.94 -22.42 -29.33
C ARG A 211 -15.36 -22.36 -27.87
N LYS A 212 -14.90 -23.32 -27.07
CA LYS A 212 -15.05 -23.34 -25.61
C LYS A 212 -13.80 -22.79 -24.93
N PRO A 213 -13.88 -22.31 -23.68
CA PRO A 213 -12.73 -21.75 -22.95
C PRO A 213 -11.49 -22.66 -22.88
N GLY A 214 -11.67 -23.98 -22.83
CA GLY A 214 -10.55 -24.94 -22.82
C GLY A 214 -9.74 -25.00 -24.12
N GLU A 215 -10.22 -24.40 -25.20
CA GLU A 215 -9.59 -24.37 -26.53
C GLU A 215 -8.90 -23.03 -26.82
N LEU A 216 -8.80 -22.16 -25.81
CA LEU A 216 -8.30 -20.79 -25.91
C LEU A 216 -7.01 -20.60 -25.09
N SER A 217 -6.18 -19.65 -25.51
CA SER A 217 -5.07 -19.16 -24.70
C SER A 217 -5.55 -18.34 -23.50
N GLY A 218 -4.69 -18.12 -22.50
CA GLY A 218 -5.03 -17.28 -21.33
C GLY A 218 -5.48 -15.87 -21.71
N GLY A 219 -4.79 -15.24 -22.68
CA GLY A 219 -5.16 -13.91 -23.18
C GLY A 219 -6.48 -13.91 -23.93
N GLN A 220 -6.76 -14.95 -24.73
CA GLN A 220 -8.06 -15.12 -25.37
C GLN A 220 -9.17 -15.29 -24.32
N CYS A 221 -9.00 -16.13 -23.30
CA CYS A 221 -9.93 -16.27 -22.19
C CYS A 221 -10.19 -14.93 -21.48
N GLN A 222 -9.15 -14.14 -21.25
CA GLN A 222 -9.30 -12.80 -20.67
C GLN A 222 -10.14 -11.89 -21.57
N ARG A 223 -9.90 -11.90 -22.88
CA ARG A 223 -10.72 -11.15 -23.84
C ARG A 223 -12.17 -11.60 -23.82
N VAL A 224 -12.46 -12.89 -23.66
CA VAL A 224 -13.84 -13.37 -23.50
C VAL A 224 -14.47 -12.79 -22.22
N ALA A 225 -13.73 -12.74 -21.11
CA ALA A 225 -14.21 -12.14 -19.87
C ALA A 225 -14.47 -10.63 -20.01
N LEU A 226 -13.60 -9.89 -20.71
CA LEU A 226 -13.84 -8.50 -21.08
C LEU A 226 -15.07 -8.36 -22.00
N GLY A 227 -15.26 -9.28 -22.94
CA GLY A 227 -16.41 -9.32 -23.84
C GLY A 227 -17.74 -9.43 -23.09
N ARG A 228 -17.78 -10.25 -22.02
CA ARG A 228 -18.94 -10.35 -21.13
C ARG A 228 -19.28 -9.03 -20.45
N ALA A 229 -18.28 -8.19 -20.19
CA ALA A 229 -18.48 -6.87 -19.60
C ALA A 229 -18.97 -5.87 -20.66
N ILE A 230 -18.33 -5.83 -21.84
CA ILE A 230 -18.64 -4.89 -22.93
C ILE A 230 -20.07 -5.04 -23.45
N VAL A 231 -20.53 -6.28 -23.68
CA VAL A 231 -21.87 -6.53 -24.24
C VAL A 231 -23.01 -6.01 -23.35
N ARG A 232 -22.75 -5.75 -22.06
CA ARG A 232 -23.73 -5.18 -21.13
C ARG A 232 -23.94 -3.68 -21.30
N ASP A 233 -23.09 -2.99 -22.05
CA ASP A 233 -23.22 -1.55 -22.36
C ASP A 233 -23.39 -0.70 -21.08
N THR A 234 -22.50 -0.91 -20.12
CA THR A 234 -22.53 -0.24 -18.80
C THR A 234 -21.52 0.91 -18.74
N ARG A 235 -21.82 1.93 -17.92
CA ARG A 235 -20.95 3.11 -17.75
C ARG A 235 -19.80 2.91 -16.74
N LEU A 236 -19.89 1.87 -15.89
CA LEU A 236 -18.90 1.54 -14.86
C LEU A 236 -18.35 0.12 -15.06
N PHE A 237 -17.04 0.01 -15.21
CA PHE A 237 -16.30 -1.25 -15.28
C PHE A 237 -15.47 -1.46 -14.03
N LEU A 238 -15.59 -2.64 -13.42
CA LEU A 238 -14.81 -3.06 -12.28
C LEU A 238 -13.91 -4.23 -12.69
N MET A 239 -12.62 -4.17 -12.38
CA MET A 239 -11.66 -5.22 -12.74
C MET A 239 -10.83 -5.61 -11.52
N ASP A 240 -10.95 -6.88 -11.08
CA ASP A 240 -10.21 -7.42 -9.93
C ASP A 240 -9.02 -8.26 -10.43
N GLU A 241 -7.82 -7.67 -10.44
CA GLU A 241 -6.56 -8.29 -10.87
C GLU A 241 -6.64 -9.09 -12.19
N PRO A 242 -7.18 -8.51 -13.28
CA PRO A 242 -7.53 -9.27 -14.47
C PRO A 242 -6.32 -9.84 -15.24
N LEU A 243 -5.11 -9.34 -14.95
CA LEU A 243 -3.85 -9.75 -15.60
C LEU A 243 -2.98 -10.70 -14.76
N SER A 244 -3.38 -11.04 -13.53
CA SER A 244 -2.51 -11.78 -12.60
C SER A 244 -2.13 -13.18 -13.10
N ASN A 245 -2.99 -13.82 -13.89
CA ASN A 245 -2.82 -15.19 -14.37
C ASN A 245 -2.06 -15.30 -15.71
N LEU A 246 -1.54 -14.19 -16.24
CA LEU A 246 -0.85 -14.14 -17.53
C LEU A 246 0.67 -14.00 -17.37
N ASP A 247 1.42 -14.47 -18.37
CA ASP A 247 2.87 -14.28 -18.46
C ASP A 247 3.25 -12.82 -18.76
N ALA A 248 4.50 -12.46 -18.49
CA ALA A 248 4.97 -11.08 -18.58
C ALA A 248 4.78 -10.44 -19.98
N LYS A 249 5.03 -11.18 -21.06
CA LYS A 249 4.90 -10.65 -22.42
C LYS A 249 3.43 -10.39 -22.76
N LEU A 250 2.57 -11.34 -22.41
CA LEU A 250 1.14 -11.20 -22.64
C LEU A 250 0.50 -10.12 -21.76
N ARG A 251 0.97 -9.93 -20.52
CA ARG A 251 0.54 -8.82 -19.66
C ARG A 251 0.77 -7.45 -20.31
N VAL A 252 1.93 -7.24 -20.95
CA VAL A 252 2.23 -5.96 -21.64
C VAL A 252 1.25 -5.71 -22.79
N GLN A 253 0.97 -6.74 -23.59
CA GLN A 253 0.01 -6.64 -24.69
C GLN A 253 -1.40 -6.36 -24.16
N MET A 254 -1.90 -7.18 -23.23
CA MET A 254 -3.26 -7.07 -22.71
C MET A 254 -3.51 -5.76 -21.97
N ARG A 255 -2.49 -5.20 -21.30
CA ARG A 255 -2.56 -3.87 -20.69
C ARG A 255 -2.88 -2.79 -21.71
N SER A 256 -2.17 -2.81 -22.83
CA SER A 256 -2.41 -1.87 -23.94
C SER A 256 -3.82 -2.05 -24.51
N GLU A 257 -4.29 -3.30 -24.64
CA GLU A 257 -5.65 -3.60 -25.09
C GLU A 257 -6.72 -3.08 -24.12
N ILE A 258 -6.53 -3.21 -22.80
CA ILE A 258 -7.47 -2.68 -21.80
C ILE A 258 -7.55 -1.15 -21.85
N VAL A 259 -6.40 -0.46 -21.97
CA VAL A 259 -6.37 1.00 -22.10
C VAL A 259 -7.07 1.44 -23.38
N ASN A 260 -6.79 0.79 -24.51
CA ASN A 260 -7.45 1.08 -25.78
C ASN A 260 -8.96 0.84 -25.70
N LEU A 261 -9.39 -0.25 -25.03
CA LEU A 261 -10.79 -0.54 -24.82
C LEU A 261 -11.48 0.56 -24.03
N HIS A 262 -10.91 0.95 -22.88
CA HIS A 262 -11.42 2.03 -22.04
C HIS A 262 -11.60 3.34 -22.84
N ASN A 263 -10.59 3.72 -23.63
CA ASN A 263 -10.64 4.91 -24.47
C ASN A 263 -11.71 4.80 -25.58
N THR A 264 -11.86 3.61 -26.17
CA THR A 264 -12.81 3.39 -27.28
C THR A 264 -14.26 3.46 -26.82
N ILE A 265 -14.56 2.89 -25.65
CA ILE A 265 -15.94 2.82 -25.13
C ILE A 265 -16.31 4.02 -24.24
N GLY A 266 -15.32 4.81 -23.80
CA GLY A 266 -15.54 5.93 -22.90
C GLY A 266 -16.14 5.49 -21.56
N ALA A 267 -15.66 4.39 -20.98
CA ALA A 267 -16.17 3.90 -19.70
C ALA A 267 -15.47 4.56 -18.50
N THR A 268 -16.13 4.65 -17.36
CA THR A 268 -15.45 4.84 -16.08
C THR A 268 -14.96 3.47 -15.58
N THR A 269 -13.69 3.36 -15.19
CA THR A 269 -13.10 2.08 -14.79
C THR A 269 -12.48 2.15 -13.40
N ILE A 270 -12.75 1.16 -12.56
CA ILE A 270 -11.97 0.85 -11.35
C ILE A 270 -11.21 -0.44 -11.58
N TYR A 271 -9.89 -0.39 -11.42
CA TYR A 271 -8.98 -1.48 -11.69
C TYR A 271 -8.15 -1.78 -10.43
N VAL A 272 -8.15 -3.02 -9.96
CA VAL A 272 -7.34 -3.45 -8.82
C VAL A 272 -6.13 -4.23 -9.31
N THR A 273 -4.96 -3.91 -8.78
CA THR A 273 -3.71 -4.64 -9.07
C THR A 273 -2.72 -4.61 -7.92
N HIS A 274 -1.78 -5.54 -7.94
CA HIS A 274 -0.57 -5.51 -7.13
C HIS A 274 0.66 -5.07 -7.95
N ASP A 275 0.55 -4.95 -9.27
CA ASP A 275 1.62 -4.52 -10.16
C ASP A 275 1.62 -2.99 -10.29
N GLN A 276 2.62 -2.35 -9.71
CA GLN A 276 2.80 -0.90 -9.81
C GLN A 276 2.97 -0.41 -11.26
N THR A 277 3.53 -1.22 -12.15
CA THR A 277 3.71 -0.86 -13.56
C THR A 277 2.36 -0.72 -14.25
N GLU A 278 1.37 -1.55 -13.89
CA GLU A 278 0.00 -1.42 -14.38
C GLU A 278 -0.63 -0.11 -13.89
N ALA A 279 -0.47 0.20 -12.60
CA ALA A 279 -0.95 1.46 -12.03
C ALA A 279 -0.32 2.68 -12.72
N MET A 280 0.99 2.64 -12.95
CA MET A 280 1.74 3.77 -13.54
C MET A 280 1.43 4.03 -15.01
N THR A 281 1.07 3.00 -15.79
CA THR A 281 0.87 3.15 -17.24
C THR A 281 -0.58 3.23 -17.69
N MET A 282 -1.55 2.85 -16.84
CA MET A 282 -2.97 2.81 -17.20
C MET A 282 -3.81 3.91 -16.52
N ALA A 283 -3.42 4.33 -15.32
CA ALA A 283 -4.32 5.10 -14.46
C ALA A 283 -4.39 6.58 -14.85
N SER A 284 -5.59 7.15 -14.81
CA SER A 284 -5.79 8.59 -14.64
C SER A 284 -5.37 9.02 -13.24
N ARG A 285 -5.80 8.26 -12.23
CA ARG A 285 -5.39 8.42 -10.82
C ARG A 285 -5.18 7.07 -10.15
N ILE A 286 -4.19 7.03 -9.27
CA ILE A 286 -3.83 5.88 -8.46
C ILE A 286 -4.32 6.13 -7.04
N VAL A 287 -4.91 5.10 -6.42
CA VAL A 287 -5.25 5.03 -5.00
C VAL A 287 -4.30 4.02 -4.36
N VAL A 288 -3.31 4.51 -3.62
CA VAL A 288 -2.34 3.66 -2.93
C VAL A 288 -2.89 3.27 -1.57
N MET A 289 -2.96 1.97 -1.26
CA MET A 289 -3.55 1.44 -0.02
C MET A 289 -2.56 0.62 0.80
N LYS A 290 -2.59 0.77 2.13
CA LYS A 290 -1.82 -0.02 3.10
C LYS A 290 -2.71 -0.36 4.31
N LYS A 291 -2.79 -1.65 4.66
CA LYS A 291 -3.52 -2.13 5.85
C LYS A 291 -4.96 -1.55 5.97
N GLY A 292 -5.67 -1.43 4.84
CA GLY A 292 -7.05 -0.92 4.81
C GLY A 292 -7.20 0.61 4.75
N TYR A 293 -6.11 1.36 4.87
CA TYR A 293 -6.10 2.83 4.76
C TYR A 293 -5.63 3.28 3.38
N VAL A 294 -6.29 4.30 2.84
CA VAL A 294 -5.74 5.07 1.71
C VAL A 294 -4.54 5.87 2.20
N GLN A 295 -3.42 5.73 1.51
CA GLN A 295 -2.16 6.41 1.83
C GLN A 295 -1.99 7.68 1.01
N GLN A 296 -2.37 7.61 -0.27
CA GLN A 296 -2.32 8.75 -1.20
C GLN A 296 -3.23 8.47 -2.40
N ILE A 297 -3.86 9.53 -2.90
CA ILE A 297 -4.58 9.54 -4.17
C ILE A 297 -3.95 10.63 -5.03
N GLY A 298 -3.63 10.33 -6.28
CA GLY A 298 -3.08 11.31 -7.21
C GLY A 298 -2.85 10.73 -8.59
N THR A 299 -2.44 11.56 -9.53
CA THR A 299 -1.97 11.09 -10.84
C THR A 299 -0.71 10.23 -10.69
N PRO A 300 -0.40 9.33 -11.64
CA PRO A 300 0.85 8.55 -11.61
C PRO A 300 2.10 9.41 -11.38
N LYS A 301 2.17 10.58 -12.03
CA LYS A 301 3.30 11.50 -11.89
C LYS A 301 3.40 12.11 -10.49
N GLU A 302 2.28 12.54 -9.92
CA GLU A 302 2.24 13.13 -8.57
C GLU A 302 2.62 12.10 -7.50
N VAL A 303 2.06 10.89 -7.55
CA VAL A 303 2.36 9.83 -6.59
C VAL A 303 3.83 9.41 -6.67
N TYR A 304 4.42 9.41 -7.87
CA TYR A 304 5.83 9.08 -8.06
C TYR A 304 6.78 10.17 -7.52
N ALA A 305 6.52 11.42 -7.93
CA ALA A 305 7.40 12.55 -7.68
C ALA A 305 7.23 13.17 -6.29
N ASN A 306 6.02 13.13 -5.73
CA ASN A 306 5.67 13.71 -4.44
C ASN A 306 4.97 12.66 -3.55
N PRO A 307 5.67 11.60 -3.11
CA PRO A 307 5.08 10.59 -2.24
C PRO A 307 4.75 11.21 -0.87
N ALA A 308 3.56 10.92 -0.34
CA ALA A 308 3.08 11.50 0.92
C ALA A 308 3.78 10.94 2.17
N ASN A 309 4.35 9.74 2.07
CA ASN A 309 5.03 9.05 3.17
C ASN A 309 6.06 8.02 2.65
N VAL A 310 6.89 7.52 3.57
CA VAL A 310 7.94 6.52 3.28
C VAL A 310 7.39 5.29 2.56
N PHE A 311 6.18 4.84 2.94
CA PHE A 311 5.58 3.68 2.30
C PHE A 311 5.25 3.95 0.84
N VAL A 312 4.61 5.07 0.49
CA VAL A 312 4.33 5.38 -0.93
C VAL A 312 5.63 5.53 -1.71
N ALA A 313 6.64 6.19 -1.12
CA ALA A 313 7.95 6.40 -1.72
C ALA A 313 8.67 5.08 -2.07
N THR A 314 8.60 4.10 -1.18
CA THR A 314 9.25 2.79 -1.34
C THR A 314 8.39 1.78 -2.09
N PHE A 315 7.07 1.94 -2.10
CA PHE A 315 6.15 1.03 -2.78
C PHE A 315 5.94 1.36 -4.26
N ILE A 316 6.03 2.63 -4.65
CA ILE A 316 5.85 3.08 -6.05
C ILE A 316 7.21 3.39 -6.67
N GLY A 317 7.59 2.64 -7.70
CA GLY A 317 8.87 2.72 -8.42
C GLY A 317 9.62 1.38 -8.44
N SER A 318 10.27 1.06 -9.55
CA SER A 318 11.18 -0.10 -9.64
C SER A 318 12.47 0.33 -10.36
N PRO A 319 13.62 0.40 -9.66
CA PRO A 319 13.80 0.07 -8.24
C PRO A 319 13.11 1.07 -7.29
N ALA A 320 12.93 0.67 -6.03
CA ALA A 320 12.32 1.51 -5.01
C ALA A 320 13.17 2.74 -4.69
N MET A 321 12.57 3.79 -4.12
CA MET A 321 13.32 4.94 -3.60
C MET A 321 14.33 4.48 -2.54
N ASN A 322 15.56 5.00 -2.61
CA ASN A 322 16.54 4.82 -1.55
C ASN A 322 16.10 5.61 -0.32
N ILE A 323 16.04 4.96 0.83
CA ILE A 323 15.75 5.59 2.12
C ILE A 323 16.97 5.44 3.02
N ILE A 324 17.63 6.55 3.33
CA ILE A 324 18.89 6.60 4.07
C ILE A 324 18.64 7.31 5.41
N LYS A 325 19.21 6.80 6.49
CA LYS A 325 19.12 7.49 7.79
C LYS A 325 20.09 8.67 7.82
N ALA A 326 19.57 9.83 8.21
CA ALA A 326 20.36 11.04 8.35
C ALA A 326 19.93 11.84 9.57
N SER A 327 20.71 12.88 9.86
CA SER A 327 20.41 13.86 10.91
C SER A 327 20.32 15.25 10.31
N PHE A 328 19.34 16.03 10.75
CA PHE A 328 19.16 17.41 10.33
C PHE A 328 19.50 18.37 11.46
N GLU A 329 20.41 19.32 11.21
CA GLU A 329 20.73 20.41 12.12
C GLU A 329 20.98 21.71 11.34
N LYS A 330 20.31 22.80 11.74
CA LYS A 330 20.56 24.18 11.25
C LYS A 330 20.56 24.37 9.72
N GLY A 331 19.83 23.52 8.97
CA GLY A 331 19.76 23.60 7.50
C GLY A 331 20.59 22.53 6.78
N VAL A 332 21.42 21.79 7.52
CA VAL A 332 22.31 20.77 6.95
C VAL A 332 21.80 19.37 7.32
N VAL A 333 21.73 18.52 6.30
CA VAL A 333 21.54 17.07 6.46
C VAL A 333 22.91 16.42 6.55
N SER A 334 23.18 15.67 7.62
CA SER A 334 24.43 14.96 7.85
C SER A 334 24.19 13.46 7.94
N PHE A 335 24.99 12.70 7.19
CA PHE A 335 24.95 11.24 7.11
C PHE A 335 26.03 10.59 8.01
N HIS A 336 25.90 9.29 8.27
CA HIS A 336 26.79 8.56 9.19
C HIS A 336 28.26 8.48 8.74
N ASP A 337 28.51 8.56 7.43
CA ASP A 337 29.85 8.56 6.81
C ASP A 337 30.50 9.96 6.76
N GLY A 338 29.81 10.98 7.28
CA GLY A 338 30.27 12.37 7.30
C GLY A 338 29.88 13.16 6.05
N PHE A 339 29.19 12.57 5.07
CA PHE A 339 28.62 13.30 3.95
C PHE A 339 27.58 14.32 4.43
N LYS A 340 27.51 15.48 3.77
CA LYS A 340 26.64 16.60 4.16
C LYS A 340 25.98 17.24 2.96
N ILE A 341 24.71 17.61 3.12
CA ILE A 341 23.94 18.35 2.14
C ILE A 341 23.39 19.61 2.81
N ASP A 342 23.70 20.78 2.28
CA ASP A 342 23.11 22.05 2.73
C ASP A 342 21.80 22.33 1.97
N LEU A 343 20.69 22.36 2.69
CA LEU A 343 19.36 22.67 2.14
C LEU A 343 19.02 24.16 2.22
N GLY A 344 19.93 24.95 2.78
CA GLY A 344 19.81 26.39 2.94
C GLY A 344 18.59 26.82 3.77
N SER A 345 18.17 28.06 3.54
CA SER A 345 17.05 28.68 4.27
C SER A 345 15.70 28.05 3.93
N LYS A 346 15.53 27.53 2.71
CA LYS A 346 14.30 26.87 2.26
C LYS A 346 14.04 25.58 3.03
N GLY A 347 15.02 24.68 3.09
CA GLY A 347 14.88 23.43 3.85
C GLY A 347 14.63 23.68 5.34
N LYS A 348 15.31 24.68 5.92
CA LYS A 348 15.07 25.09 7.32
C LYS A 348 13.62 25.54 7.55
N LYS A 349 13.05 26.34 6.64
CA LYS A 349 11.67 26.83 6.77
C LYS A 349 10.65 25.69 6.60
N ALA A 350 10.88 24.80 5.63
CA ALA A 350 10.04 23.65 5.36
C ALA A 350 9.92 22.71 6.57
N ILE A 351 11.05 22.28 7.13
CA ILE A 351 11.08 21.38 8.29
C ILE A 351 10.44 22.07 9.52
N LYS A 352 10.68 23.37 9.71
CA LYS A 352 10.06 24.13 10.80
C LYS A 352 8.55 24.14 10.70
N SER A 353 8.03 24.49 9.53
CA SER A 353 6.59 24.53 9.27
C SER A 353 5.96 23.15 9.46
N PHE A 354 6.64 22.09 9.02
CA PHE A 354 6.15 20.73 9.16
C PHE A 354 6.03 20.32 10.64
N TYR A 355 7.05 20.55 11.46
CA TYR A 355 6.99 20.17 12.89
C TYR A 355 6.07 21.07 13.72
N GLU A 356 5.93 22.35 13.38
CA GLU A 356 4.88 23.20 13.95
C GLU A 356 3.50 22.60 13.69
N HIS A 357 3.22 22.17 12.47
CA HIS A 357 1.96 21.54 12.12
C HIS A 357 1.76 20.19 12.83
N GLN A 358 2.78 19.33 12.90
CA GLN A 358 2.69 18.06 13.62
C GLN A 358 2.39 18.27 15.11
N ARG A 359 3.00 19.28 15.74
CA ARG A 359 2.72 19.63 17.15
C ARG A 359 1.28 20.08 17.33
N GLU A 360 0.77 20.94 16.46
CA GLU A 360 -0.61 21.44 16.52
C GLU A 360 -1.63 20.28 16.43
N GLN A 361 -1.45 19.37 15.48
CA GLN A 361 -2.32 18.20 15.31
C GLN A 361 -2.30 17.27 16.53
N LEU A 362 -1.11 16.99 17.08
CA LEU A 362 -0.95 16.15 18.26
C LEU A 362 -1.52 16.81 19.52
N GLN A 363 -1.37 18.13 19.68
CA GLN A 363 -1.98 18.88 20.79
C GLN A 363 -3.50 18.85 20.72
N LYS A 364 -4.07 19.04 19.52
CA LYS A 364 -5.51 18.93 19.31
C LYS A 364 -6.02 17.54 19.69
N ARG A 365 -5.36 16.48 19.18
CA ARG A 365 -5.73 15.09 19.51
C ARG A 365 -5.59 14.78 21.00
N SER A 366 -4.54 15.29 21.67
CA SER A 366 -4.41 15.15 23.12
C SER A 366 -5.58 15.79 23.86
N GLY A 367 -6.05 16.96 23.43
CA GLY A 367 -7.22 17.63 24.02
C GLY A 367 -8.51 16.83 23.85
N GLU A 368 -8.73 16.23 22.67
CA GLU A 368 -9.87 15.33 22.45
C GLU A 368 -9.83 14.10 23.38
N LEU A 369 -8.64 13.51 23.57
CA LEU A 369 -8.47 12.39 24.50
C LEU A 369 -8.70 12.81 25.96
N ASP A 370 -8.35 14.04 26.34
CA ASP A 370 -8.64 14.58 27.66
C ASP A 370 -10.14 14.65 27.94
N GLU A 371 -10.93 15.12 26.97
CA GLU A 371 -12.39 15.15 27.07
C GLU A 371 -12.99 13.74 27.17
N LEU A 372 -12.48 12.78 26.38
CA LEU A 372 -12.92 11.38 26.42
C LEU A 372 -12.59 10.71 27.76
N LEU A 373 -11.39 10.93 28.29
CA LEU A 373 -10.93 10.35 29.55
C LEU A 373 -11.65 10.90 30.78
N ALA A 374 -12.11 12.16 30.70
CA ALA A 374 -12.90 12.81 31.74
C ALA A 374 -14.33 12.24 31.88
N ASN A 375 -14.82 11.47 30.90
CA ASN A 375 -16.13 10.83 30.98
C ASN A 375 -16.15 9.71 32.04
N GLU A 376 -16.89 9.92 33.14
CA GLU A 376 -17.02 8.94 34.23
C GLU A 376 -17.69 7.62 33.81
N GLY A 377 -18.48 7.64 32.72
CA GLY A 377 -19.11 6.45 32.14
C GLY A 377 -18.19 5.62 31.24
N LEU A 378 -16.93 6.04 31.05
CA LEU A 378 -15.98 5.35 30.17
C LEU A 378 -15.58 3.99 30.76
N ALA A 379 -15.73 2.93 29.97
CA ALA A 379 -15.37 1.59 30.42
C ALA A 379 -13.84 1.50 30.73
N PRO A 380 -13.42 0.73 31.77
CA PRO A 380 -12.01 0.66 32.16
C PRO A 380 -11.04 0.26 31.05
N SER A 381 -11.47 -0.61 30.13
CA SER A 381 -10.67 -1.00 28.96
C SER A 381 -10.39 0.16 28.01
N PHE A 382 -11.33 1.10 27.85
CA PHE A 382 -11.15 2.26 26.97
C PHE A 382 -10.28 3.33 27.61
N ARG A 383 -10.41 3.49 28.92
CA ARG A 383 -9.50 4.35 29.68
C ARG A 383 -8.05 3.91 29.49
N GLU A 384 -7.74 2.61 29.66
CA GLU A 384 -6.38 2.06 29.42
C GLU A 384 -5.88 2.35 27.99
N ILE A 385 -6.76 2.27 26.99
CA ILE A 385 -6.41 2.54 25.58
C ILE A 385 -6.10 4.01 25.33
N TYR A 386 -6.99 4.92 25.77
CA TYR A 386 -6.81 6.35 25.55
C TYR A 386 -5.66 6.92 26.39
N GLU A 387 -5.42 6.39 27.59
CA GLU A 387 -4.23 6.72 28.38
C GLU A 387 -2.93 6.34 27.66
N GLU A 388 -2.89 5.14 27.06
CA GLU A 388 -1.72 4.69 26.29
C GLU A 388 -1.53 5.52 25.00
N GLU A 389 -2.59 5.83 24.26
CA GLU A 389 -2.54 6.72 23.09
C GLU A 389 -2.04 8.12 23.49
N LYS A 390 -2.58 8.68 24.57
CA LYS A 390 -2.17 9.99 25.08
C LYS A 390 -0.72 10.02 25.52
N LYS A 391 -0.23 8.95 26.16
CA LYS A 391 1.17 8.79 26.52
C LYS A 391 2.08 8.81 25.28
N GLN A 392 1.73 8.06 24.23
CA GLN A 392 2.47 8.05 22.97
C GLN A 392 2.48 9.43 22.28
N ILE A 393 1.36 10.16 22.34
CA ILE A 393 1.28 11.54 21.86
C ILE A 393 2.23 12.46 22.65
N GLY A 394 2.25 12.34 23.98
CA GLY A 394 3.16 13.10 24.84
C GLY A 394 4.64 12.86 24.52
N GLU A 395 5.03 11.61 24.27
CA GLU A 395 6.37 11.24 23.83
C GLU A 395 6.73 11.91 22.50
N LYS A 396 5.86 11.85 21.49
CA LYS A 396 6.07 12.53 20.19
C LYS A 396 6.17 14.05 20.32
N LEU A 397 5.29 14.66 21.11
CA LEU A 397 5.32 16.11 21.37
C LEU A 397 6.63 16.55 22.02
N SER A 398 7.19 15.74 22.93
CA SER A 398 8.48 16.02 23.57
C SER A 398 9.63 16.05 22.56
N VAL A 399 9.60 15.16 21.55
CA VAL A 399 10.61 15.13 20.49
C VAL A 399 10.47 16.33 19.57
N TYR A 400 9.25 16.67 19.13
CA TYR A 400 9.04 17.84 18.27
C TYR A 400 9.27 19.18 18.98
N ALA A 401 9.14 19.25 20.31
CA ALA A 401 9.45 20.45 21.08
C ALA A 401 10.95 20.82 21.02
N ASN A 402 11.83 19.83 20.85
CA ASN A 402 13.28 20.04 20.80
C ASN A 402 13.79 20.57 19.44
N TYR A 403 12.88 20.90 18.52
CA TYR A 403 13.22 21.32 17.15
C TYR A 403 13.79 22.74 17.02
N ASP A 404 13.88 23.58 18.07
CA ASP A 404 14.28 25.00 17.97
C ASP A 404 15.73 25.28 17.44
N GLY A 405 16.33 24.35 16.71
CA GLY A 405 17.63 24.45 16.05
C GLY A 405 18.77 24.09 16.99
N VAL A 406 18.45 23.52 18.16
CA VAL A 406 19.40 23.22 19.24
C VAL A 406 19.92 21.79 19.14
N ALA A 407 19.09 20.83 18.72
CA ALA A 407 19.46 19.43 18.61
C ALA A 407 19.38 18.90 17.16
N ALA A 408 20.28 17.97 16.84
CA ALA A 408 20.22 17.24 15.58
C ALA A 408 19.03 16.27 15.60
N MET A 409 18.17 16.35 14.59
CA MET A 409 16.94 15.56 14.51
C MET A 409 17.11 14.40 13.52
N PRO A 410 16.71 13.17 13.89
CA PRO A 410 16.74 12.04 12.96
C PRO A 410 15.70 12.20 11.86
N ILE A 411 16.13 12.09 10.61
CA ILE A 411 15.29 12.17 9.42
C ILE A 411 15.61 11.02 8.46
N TYR A 412 14.65 10.69 7.60
CA TYR A 412 14.90 9.84 6.45
C TYR A 412 15.16 10.71 5.23
N PHE A 413 16.27 10.45 4.55
CA PHE A 413 16.60 11.06 3.27
C PHE A 413 16.20 10.11 2.15
N GLY A 414 15.33 10.59 1.26
CA GLY A 414 14.80 9.86 0.11
C GLY A 414 15.35 10.37 -1.20
N ILE A 415 15.82 9.47 -2.06
CA ILE A 415 16.25 9.79 -3.42
C ILE A 415 15.98 8.60 -4.36
N ARG A 416 15.47 8.85 -5.56
CA ARG A 416 15.23 7.79 -6.53
C ARG A 416 16.54 7.31 -7.16
N PRO A 417 16.67 6.02 -7.50
CA PRO A 417 17.86 5.49 -8.16
C PRO A 417 18.29 6.26 -9.42
N GLU A 418 17.34 6.71 -10.23
CA GLU A 418 17.60 7.46 -11.48
C GLU A 418 18.03 8.93 -11.25
N ASP A 419 17.81 9.46 -10.06
CA ASP A 419 18.21 10.82 -9.66
C ASP A 419 19.60 10.81 -8.97
N ILE A 420 20.31 9.67 -9.06
CA ILE A 420 21.71 9.52 -8.66
C ILE A 420 22.54 9.29 -9.92
N HIS A 421 23.53 10.15 -10.14
CA HIS A 421 24.32 10.18 -11.36
C HIS A 421 25.76 9.76 -11.10
N ALA A 422 26.41 9.18 -12.11
CA ALA A 422 27.84 8.93 -12.06
C ALA A 422 28.61 10.26 -12.17
N HIS A 423 29.57 10.48 -11.26
CA HIS A 423 30.33 11.72 -11.25
C HIS A 423 31.09 11.95 -12.56
N GLY A 424 31.11 13.20 -13.03
CA GLY A 424 31.79 13.60 -14.27
C GLY A 424 31.09 13.17 -15.56
N VAL A 425 29.94 12.49 -15.48
CA VAL A 425 29.09 12.18 -16.63
C VAL A 425 28.09 13.32 -16.81
N LYS A 426 27.84 13.74 -18.05
CA LYS A 426 26.84 14.79 -18.34
C LYS A 426 25.46 14.36 -17.83
N SER A 427 24.89 15.16 -16.93
CA SER A 427 23.50 15.08 -16.48
C SER A 427 22.74 16.35 -16.88
N GLU A 428 21.42 16.26 -16.96
CA GLU A 428 20.52 17.41 -17.10
C GLU A 428 20.29 18.14 -15.77
N ALA A 429 20.63 17.51 -14.65
CA ALA A 429 20.51 18.07 -13.31
C ALA A 429 21.42 19.30 -13.16
N THR A 430 20.89 20.36 -12.55
CA THR A 430 21.60 21.65 -12.37
C THR A 430 22.06 21.89 -10.93
N ASN A 431 21.51 21.15 -9.98
CA ASN A 431 21.75 21.29 -8.56
C ASN A 431 22.23 19.95 -7.99
N LEU A 432 23.51 19.67 -8.20
CA LEU A 432 24.15 18.42 -7.76
C LEU A 432 24.82 18.60 -6.40
N SER A 433 24.84 17.54 -5.60
CA SER A 433 25.63 17.48 -4.37
C SER A 433 27.13 17.49 -4.64
N ASP A 434 27.93 17.66 -3.59
CA ASP A 434 29.33 17.23 -3.64
C ASP A 434 29.41 15.71 -3.96
N PRO A 435 30.49 15.23 -4.60
CA PRO A 435 30.59 13.83 -4.99
C PRO A 435 30.67 12.90 -3.78
N LEU A 436 29.79 11.91 -3.74
CA LEU A 436 29.75 10.86 -2.74
C LEU A 436 30.59 9.67 -3.21
N LYS A 437 31.66 9.35 -2.48
CA LYS A 437 32.47 8.16 -2.72
C LYS A 437 31.79 6.94 -2.15
N VAL A 438 31.53 5.95 -3.00
CA VAL A 438 30.87 4.70 -2.61
C VAL A 438 31.61 3.48 -3.13
N LYS A 439 31.48 2.37 -2.40
CA LYS A 439 32.01 1.09 -2.84
C LYS A 439 30.90 0.27 -3.50
N VAL A 440 31.15 -0.18 -4.73
CA VAL A 440 30.22 -1.03 -5.48
C VAL A 440 30.15 -2.41 -4.82
N PHE A 441 28.98 -2.77 -4.29
CA PHE A 441 28.71 -4.11 -3.82
C PHE A 441 28.39 -5.05 -4.99
N SER A 442 27.46 -4.62 -5.86
CA SER A 442 27.09 -5.35 -7.08
C SER A 442 26.61 -4.39 -8.17
N ALA A 443 26.78 -4.78 -9.43
CA ALA A 443 26.28 -4.04 -10.58
C ALA A 443 25.48 -4.97 -11.50
N GLU A 444 24.19 -4.70 -11.67
CA GLU A 444 23.29 -5.48 -12.52
C GLU A 444 23.17 -4.83 -13.89
N TYR A 445 23.61 -5.52 -14.95
CA TYR A 445 23.56 -4.99 -16.31
C TYR A 445 22.18 -5.20 -16.95
N LEU A 446 21.56 -4.11 -17.38
CA LEU A 446 20.21 -4.10 -18.00
C LEU A 446 20.24 -3.61 -19.45
N GLY A 447 21.40 -3.71 -20.11
CA GLY A 447 21.59 -3.28 -21.50
C GLY A 447 22.20 -1.89 -21.59
N LYS A 448 21.40 -0.82 -21.49
CA LYS A 448 21.94 0.56 -21.59
C LYS A 448 22.40 1.14 -20.26
N GLU A 449 22.04 0.49 -19.16
CA GLU A 449 22.16 1.00 -17.82
C GLU A 449 22.56 -0.13 -16.85
N TYR A 450 23.15 0.25 -15.73
CA TYR A 450 23.38 -0.60 -14.57
C TYR A 450 22.46 -0.18 -13.42
N PHE A 451 21.92 -1.17 -12.70
CA PHE A 451 21.57 -0.95 -11.29
C PHE A 451 22.79 -1.25 -10.44
N VAL A 452 23.37 -0.20 -9.88
CA VAL A 452 24.56 -0.27 -9.03
C VAL A 452 24.12 -0.24 -7.59
N HIS A 453 24.35 -1.34 -6.88
CA HIS A 453 24.17 -1.44 -5.44
C HIS A 453 25.47 -1.02 -4.77
N ALA A 454 25.42 0.00 -3.92
CA ALA A 454 26.59 0.54 -3.25
C ALA A 454 26.30 0.79 -1.76
N ASP A 455 27.33 0.66 -0.94
CA ASP A 455 27.22 0.90 0.51
C ASP A 455 27.55 2.37 0.81
N VAL A 456 26.71 3.02 1.62
CA VAL A 456 26.85 4.40 2.13
C VAL A 456 26.77 4.34 3.66
N GLY A 457 27.94 4.31 4.31
CA GLY A 457 28.03 4.03 5.74
C GLY A 457 27.50 2.62 6.07
N ALA A 458 26.42 2.55 6.85
CA ALA A 458 25.76 1.29 7.22
C ALA A 458 24.53 0.96 6.33
N ASP A 459 24.10 1.90 5.49
CA ASP A 459 22.95 1.74 4.61
C ASP A 459 23.42 1.32 3.21
N ARG A 460 22.53 0.68 2.44
CA ARG A 460 22.78 0.30 1.04
C ARG A 460 21.85 1.08 0.13
N ILE A 461 22.40 1.62 -0.93
CA ILE A 461 21.66 2.37 -1.96
C ILE A 461 21.75 1.66 -3.31
N ILE A 462 20.80 1.98 -4.18
CA ILE A 462 20.77 1.60 -5.59
C ILE A 462 20.84 2.88 -6.42
N ALA A 463 21.81 2.97 -7.32
CA ALA A 463 21.91 4.02 -8.33
C ALA A 463 21.65 3.43 -9.71
N LYS A 464 20.93 4.15 -10.56
CA LYS A 464 20.66 3.76 -11.94
C LYS A 464 21.52 4.62 -12.87
N ILE A 465 22.64 4.05 -13.34
CA ILE A 465 23.64 4.79 -14.11
C ILE A 465 23.87 4.18 -15.50
N GLY A 466 24.29 5.00 -16.47
CA GLY A 466 24.54 4.54 -17.84
C GLY A 466 25.69 3.54 -17.94
N ALA A 467 25.57 2.55 -18.84
CA ALA A 467 26.56 1.47 -19.01
C ALA A 467 27.81 1.85 -19.83
N GLY A 468 28.27 3.11 -19.74
CA GLY A 468 29.37 3.63 -20.54
C GLY A 468 30.74 3.01 -20.25
N LYS A 469 30.93 2.46 -19.03
CA LYS A 469 32.11 1.71 -18.61
C LYS A 469 31.64 0.45 -17.89
N GLU A 470 32.36 -0.65 -18.06
CA GLU A 470 32.14 -1.88 -17.29
C GLU A 470 32.51 -1.64 -15.82
N LEU A 471 31.59 -1.96 -14.91
CA LEU A 471 31.76 -1.80 -13.47
C LEU A 471 31.97 -3.15 -12.79
N LYS A 472 32.91 -3.21 -11.85
CA LYS A 472 33.20 -4.44 -11.11
C LYS A 472 32.80 -4.31 -9.64
N SER A 473 32.38 -5.44 -9.05
CA SER A 473 32.18 -5.52 -7.60
C SER A 473 33.48 -5.20 -6.87
N GLY A 474 33.40 -4.38 -5.82
CA GLY A 474 34.52 -3.89 -5.03
C GLY A 474 35.20 -2.63 -5.58
N GLU A 475 34.85 -2.16 -6.77
CA GLU A 475 35.34 -0.88 -7.33
C GLU A 475 34.78 0.31 -6.52
N GLU A 476 35.60 1.33 -6.31
CA GLU A 476 35.15 2.61 -5.75
C GLU A 476 34.74 3.54 -6.89
N ILE A 477 33.57 4.15 -6.75
CA ILE A 477 33.04 5.12 -7.70
C ILE A 477 32.57 6.38 -6.95
N GLU A 478 32.44 7.47 -7.70
CA GLU A 478 31.89 8.72 -7.21
C GLU A 478 30.49 8.93 -7.82
N LEU A 479 29.54 9.32 -6.99
CA LEU A 479 28.15 9.57 -7.36
C LEU A 479 27.73 10.99 -6.98
N ASP A 480 26.98 11.64 -7.85
CA ASP A 480 26.36 12.94 -7.60
C ASP A 480 24.86 12.76 -7.37
N ILE A 481 24.30 13.43 -6.37
CA ILE A 481 22.86 13.38 -6.06
C ILE A 481 22.17 14.64 -6.60
N ASP A 482 21.06 14.48 -7.34
CA ASP A 482 20.21 15.61 -7.74
C ASP A 482 19.40 16.13 -6.53
N LEU A 483 19.83 17.28 -6.01
CA LEU A 483 19.24 17.91 -4.83
C LEU A 483 17.83 18.46 -5.07
N ASP A 484 17.43 18.67 -6.34
CA ASP A 484 16.07 19.12 -6.67
C ASP A 484 15.05 17.97 -6.64
N LYS A 485 15.52 16.72 -6.52
CA LYS A 485 14.73 15.49 -6.55
C LYS A 485 14.63 14.78 -5.21
N ILE A 486 15.33 15.28 -4.19
CA ILE A 486 15.30 14.68 -2.86
C ILE A 486 13.91 14.84 -2.23
N THR A 487 13.56 13.89 -1.36
CA THR A 487 12.41 13.99 -0.45
C THR A 487 12.90 13.68 0.95
N LEU A 488 12.53 14.50 1.95
CA LEU A 488 12.80 14.15 3.35
C LEU A 488 11.55 13.56 3.96
N PHE A 489 11.71 12.64 4.89
CA PHE A 489 10.62 12.12 5.70
C PHE A 489 10.97 12.22 7.18
N ASP A 490 9.96 12.49 7.98
CA ASP A 490 10.08 12.46 9.42
C ASP A 490 10.15 11.01 9.93
N THR A 491 10.99 10.76 10.93
CA THR A 491 11.22 9.40 11.44
C THR A 491 10.14 8.92 12.41
N LEU A 492 9.32 9.82 12.96
CA LEU A 492 8.26 9.48 13.92
C LEU A 492 6.91 9.23 13.25
N SER A 493 6.57 10.05 12.26
CA SER A 493 5.32 10.00 11.50
C SER A 493 5.44 9.27 10.17
N GLU A 494 6.68 9.08 9.67
CA GLU A 494 6.98 8.58 8.31
C GLU A 494 6.40 9.44 7.18
N LEU A 495 5.86 10.63 7.50
CA LEU A 495 5.29 11.55 6.52
C LEU A 495 6.39 12.33 5.79
N ALA A 496 6.14 12.65 4.53
CA ALA A 496 7.04 13.48 3.74
C ALA A 496 7.03 14.92 4.24
N ILE A 497 8.21 15.53 4.29
CA ILE A 497 8.41 16.94 4.62
C ILE A 497 8.41 17.72 3.31
N PRO A 498 7.44 18.64 3.10
CA PRO A 498 7.30 19.37 1.85
C PRO A 498 8.42 20.41 1.71
N LEU A 499 9.44 20.10 0.90
CA LEU A 499 10.55 21.02 0.62
C LEU A 499 10.22 22.08 -0.46
N LYS A 500 9.13 21.89 -1.22
CA LYS A 500 8.74 22.70 -2.38
C LYS A 500 7.51 23.54 -2.10
#